data_AF-A0A3P7LAD5-F1
#
_entry.id   AF-A0A3P7LAD5-F1
#
_cell.length_a   1.000
_cell.length_b   1.000
_cell.length_c   1.000
_cell.angle_alpha   90.00
_cell.angle_beta   90.00
_cell.angle_gamma   90.00
#
_symmetry.space_group_name_H-M   'P 1'
#
loop_
_entity.id
_entity.type
_entity.pdbx_description
1 polymer ?
#
loop_
_entity_poly.entity_id
_entity_poly.type
_entity_poly.pdbx_seq_one_letter_code
_entity_poly.pdbx_strand_id
1 'polypeptide(L)'
;MADLGAMIITGMSANPLTILAKQASLTLIPVNTGCTLYAPSGRPVSREKDERMEEEFNRLLATATHLCHSRGLDTNLTDGTSLSLGGVLEDLIRYQENHIVPLKATHRRLVSILLERKAKTLNQMISLILCRISCSV
;
A
#
# COMPACT_ATOMS: atom_id res chain seq x y z
N MET A 1 -11.13 -33.97 11.81
CA MET A 1 -9.81 -34.04 12.47
C MET A 1 -9.08 -32.75 12.14
N ALA A 2 -8.34 -32.17 13.09
CA ALA A 2 -7.56 -30.94 12.87
C ALA A 2 -6.21 -31.08 13.54
N ASP A 3 -5.14 -30.68 12.85
CA ASP A 3 -3.78 -30.71 13.39
C ASP A 3 -3.46 -29.39 14.11
N LEU A 4 -2.87 -29.49 15.29
CA LEU A 4 -2.39 -28.33 16.07
C LEU A 4 -0.93 -27.97 15.75
N GLY A 5 -0.24 -28.84 15.00
CA GLY A 5 1.16 -28.70 14.63
C GLY A 5 1.36 -28.52 13.13
N ALA A 6 2.43 -29.09 12.60
CA ALA A 6 2.74 -29.02 11.18
C ALA A 6 1.66 -29.74 10.34
N MET A 7 1.14 -29.05 9.34
CA MET A 7 0.09 -29.54 8.44
C MET A 7 0.42 -29.33 6.95
N ILE A 8 1.34 -28.42 6.63
CA ILE A 8 1.67 -28.03 5.26
C ILE A 8 3.00 -28.65 4.82
N ILE A 9 3.00 -29.24 3.62
CA ILE A 9 4.21 -29.64 2.90
C ILE A 9 4.50 -28.59 1.83
N THR A 10 5.66 -27.93 1.93
CA THR A 10 6.09 -26.88 1.01
C THR A 10 6.74 -27.48 -0.24
N GLY A 11 5.92 -27.77 -1.24
CA GLY A 11 6.36 -28.30 -2.52
C GLY A 11 6.72 -29.80 -2.48
N MET A 12 6.52 -30.48 -3.61
CA MET A 12 6.73 -31.93 -3.69
C MET A 12 8.03 -32.33 -4.37
N SER A 13 8.59 -31.45 -5.22
CA SER A 13 9.82 -31.72 -5.96
C SER A 13 11.02 -31.63 -5.03
N ALA A 14 11.88 -32.66 -5.06
CA ALA A 14 13.07 -32.77 -4.21
C ALA A 14 12.79 -32.62 -2.68
N ASN A 15 11.54 -32.85 -2.25
CA ASN A 15 11.16 -32.79 -0.85
C ASN A 15 11.11 -34.22 -0.27
N PRO A 16 11.94 -34.58 0.73
CA PRO A 16 11.92 -35.92 1.32
C PRO A 16 10.57 -36.27 1.97
N LEU A 17 9.79 -35.27 2.40
CA LEU A 17 8.45 -35.48 2.96
C LEU A 17 7.47 -36.07 1.93
N THR A 18 7.71 -35.89 0.63
CA THR A 18 6.87 -36.50 -0.42
C THR A 18 6.97 -38.01 -0.42
N ILE A 19 8.17 -38.56 -0.17
CA ILE A 19 8.37 -40.01 -0.08
C ILE A 19 7.73 -40.55 1.20
N LEU A 20 7.97 -39.86 2.33
CA LEU A 20 7.40 -40.23 3.62
C LEU A 20 5.87 -40.18 3.61
N ALA A 21 5.26 -39.17 2.99
CA ALA A 21 3.81 -39.04 2.87
C ALA A 21 3.20 -40.22 2.11
N LYS A 22 3.86 -40.70 1.05
CA LYS A 22 3.41 -41.90 0.30
C LYS A 22 3.53 -43.16 1.15
N GLN A 23 4.65 -43.35 1.85
CA GLN A 23 4.87 -44.52 2.70
C GLN A 23 3.88 -44.58 3.87
N ALA A 24 3.57 -43.43 4.46
CA ALA A 24 2.59 -43.29 5.54
C ALA A 24 1.13 -43.22 5.05
N SER A 25 0.89 -43.33 3.74
CA SER A 25 -0.45 -43.25 3.13
C SER A 25 -1.21 -41.96 3.49
N LEU A 26 -0.51 -40.83 3.57
CA LEU A 26 -1.12 -39.52 3.82
C LEU A 26 -1.86 -39.01 2.58
N THR A 27 -3.02 -38.41 2.79
CA THR A 27 -3.76 -37.72 1.74
C THR A 27 -3.28 -36.28 1.63
N LEU A 28 -2.62 -35.93 0.53
CA LEU A 28 -2.16 -34.58 0.25
C LEU A 28 -3.17 -33.85 -0.62
N ILE A 29 -3.63 -32.68 -0.16
CA ILE A 29 -4.58 -31.84 -0.87
C ILE A 29 -3.89 -30.51 -1.20
N PRO A 30 -3.92 -30.04 -2.46
CA PRO A 30 -3.33 -28.75 -2.81
C PRO A 30 -4.08 -27.62 -2.10
N VAL A 31 -3.32 -26.67 -1.55
CA VAL A 31 -3.90 -25.48 -0.92
C VAL A 31 -4.36 -24.51 -2.00
N ASN A 32 -5.63 -24.09 -1.93
CA ASN A 32 -6.15 -23.05 -2.79
C ASN A 32 -5.52 -21.70 -2.40
N THR A 33 -4.91 -21.01 -3.35
CA THR A 33 -4.29 -19.70 -3.14
C THR A 33 -5.29 -18.54 -3.16
N GLY A 34 -6.52 -18.77 -3.64
CA GLY A 34 -7.59 -17.79 -3.55
C GLY A 34 -7.97 -17.53 -2.10
N CYS A 35 -7.53 -16.38 -1.57
CA CYS A 35 -7.80 -15.96 -0.19
C CYS A 35 -8.63 -14.67 -0.22
N THR A 36 -9.89 -14.73 0.19
CA THR A 36 -10.75 -13.53 0.28
C THR A 36 -10.52 -12.80 1.59
N LEU A 37 -10.10 -11.54 1.52
CA LEU A 37 -9.97 -10.69 2.69
C LEU A 37 -11.32 -10.10 3.11
N TYR A 38 -11.56 -10.00 4.41
CA TYR A 38 -12.75 -9.39 4.99
C TYR A 38 -12.38 -8.19 5.86
N ALA A 39 -13.09 -7.08 5.70
CA ALA A 39 -12.96 -5.91 6.55
C ALA A 39 -13.52 -6.18 7.96
N PRO A 40 -13.21 -5.35 8.97
CA PRO A 40 -13.80 -5.47 10.32
C PRO A 40 -15.33 -5.44 10.36
N SER A 41 -15.97 -4.90 9.31
CA SER A 41 -17.42 -4.93 9.12
C SER A 41 -17.97 -6.29 8.66
N GLY A 42 -17.11 -7.28 8.42
CA GLY A 42 -17.46 -8.59 7.87
C GLY A 42 -17.74 -8.59 6.36
N ARG A 43 -17.54 -7.46 5.66
CA ARG A 43 -17.71 -7.38 4.20
C ARG A 43 -16.42 -7.76 3.47
N PRO A 44 -16.50 -8.44 2.31
CA PRO A 44 -15.31 -8.74 1.53
C PRO A 44 -14.65 -7.45 1.04
N VAL A 45 -13.32 -7.44 1.04
CA VAL A 45 -12.51 -6.38 0.43
C VAL A 45 -12.63 -6.50 -1.09
N SER A 46 -12.70 -5.37 -1.80
CA SER A 46 -12.75 -5.39 -3.26
C SER A 46 -11.43 -5.90 -3.84
N ARG A 47 -11.52 -6.70 -4.90
CA ARG A 47 -10.35 -7.26 -5.60
C ARG A 47 -9.34 -6.19 -6.02
N GLU A 48 -9.81 -5.06 -6.54
CA GLU A 48 -8.93 -3.94 -6.92
C GLU A 48 -8.10 -3.43 -5.73
N LYS A 49 -8.72 -3.32 -4.55
CA LYS A 49 -8.00 -2.86 -3.35
C LYS A 49 -7.03 -3.93 -2.86
N ASP A 50 -7.44 -5.19 -2.91
CA ASP A 50 -6.60 -6.34 -2.52
C ASP A 50 -5.34 -6.42 -3.39
N GLU A 51 -5.49 -6.44 -4.72
CA GLU A 51 -4.39 -6.49 -5.68
C GLU A 51 -3.43 -5.30 -5.53
N ARG A 52 -3.96 -4.08 -5.34
CA ARG A 52 -3.13 -2.89 -5.11
C ARG A 52 -2.36 -2.94 -3.80
N MET A 53 -2.93 -3.50 -2.74
CA MET A 53 -2.25 -3.65 -1.45
C MET A 53 -1.17 -4.73 -1.52
N GLU A 54 -1.44 -5.84 -2.20
CA GLU A 54 -0.44 -6.89 -2.44
C GLU A 54 0.75 -6.37 -3.25
N GLU A 55 0.49 -5.62 -4.33
CA GLU A 55 1.54 -5.00 -5.14
C GLU A 55 2.41 -4.05 -4.29
N GLU A 56 1.79 -3.18 -3.49
CA GLU A 56 2.50 -2.22 -2.66
C GLU A 56 3.30 -2.90 -1.54
N PHE A 57 2.75 -3.96 -0.92
CA PHE A 57 3.44 -4.75 0.08
C PHE A 57 4.70 -5.42 -0.49
N ASN A 58 4.58 -6.04 -1.67
CA ASN A 58 5.72 -6.65 -2.36
C ASN A 58 6.76 -5.63 -2.80
N ARG A 59 6.33 -4.43 -3.22
CA ARG A 59 7.22 -3.30 -3.54
C ARG A 59 8.02 -2.83 -2.33
N LEU A 60 7.39 -2.72 -1.16
CA LEU A 60 8.05 -2.36 0.09
C LEU A 60 9.10 -3.41 0.49
N LEU A 61 8.76 -4.70 0.41
CA LEU A 61 9.70 -5.78 0.68
C LEU A 61 10.91 -5.75 -0.28
N ALA A 62 10.67 -5.58 -1.58
CA ALA A 62 11.75 -5.47 -2.56
C ALA A 62 12.66 -4.27 -2.29
N THR A 63 12.09 -3.14 -1.87
CA THR A 63 12.85 -1.94 -1.49
C THR A 63 13.68 -2.18 -0.23
N ALA A 64 13.10 -2.81 0.79
CA ALA A 64 13.80 -3.18 2.01
C ALA A 64 14.98 -4.12 1.73
N THR A 65 14.77 -5.16 0.90
CA THR A 65 15.82 -6.07 0.44
C THR A 65 16.92 -5.32 -0.33
N HIS A 66 16.54 -4.41 -1.24
CA HIS A 66 17.51 -3.60 -1.97
C HIS A 66 18.34 -2.74 -1.01
N LEU A 67 17.72 -2.07 -0.04
CA LEU A 67 18.43 -1.24 0.93
C LEU A 67 19.41 -2.05 1.78
N CYS A 68 18.99 -3.23 2.24
CA CYS A 68 19.84 -4.15 2.98
C CYS A 68 21.09 -4.53 2.16
N HIS A 69 20.89 -5.11 0.96
CA HIS A 69 22.01 -5.57 0.13
C HIS A 69 22.89 -4.46 -0.45
N SER A 70 22.32 -3.31 -0.84
CA SER A 70 23.05 -2.25 -1.54
C SER A 70 23.74 -1.25 -0.62
N ARG A 71 23.24 -1.08 0.62
CA ARG A 71 23.74 -0.05 1.54
C ARG A 71 24.29 -0.61 2.85
N GLY A 72 24.36 -1.93 3.00
CA GLY A 72 24.89 -2.58 4.22
C GLY A 72 24.13 -2.13 5.45
N LEU A 73 22.82 -1.97 5.32
CA LEU A 73 21.90 -1.42 6.32
C LEU A 73 21.57 -2.45 7.39
N ASP A 74 22.61 -3.19 7.80
CA ASP A 74 22.56 -4.35 8.67
C ASP A 74 22.61 -3.90 10.13
N THR A 75 23.08 -2.67 10.38
CA THR A 75 23.28 -2.10 11.72
C THR A 75 22.81 -0.65 11.78
N ASN A 76 22.09 -0.29 12.85
CA ASN A 76 21.78 1.10 13.19
C ASN A 76 23.07 1.82 13.57
N LEU A 77 23.45 2.86 12.82
CA LEU A 77 24.68 3.63 13.06
C LEU A 77 24.69 4.35 14.43
N THR A 78 23.52 4.56 15.05
CA THR A 78 23.40 5.29 16.32
C THR A 78 23.55 4.37 17.54
N ASP A 79 23.08 3.13 17.44
CA ASP A 79 22.90 2.23 18.60
C ASP A 79 23.65 0.89 18.44
N GLY A 80 24.23 0.61 17.27
CA GLY A 80 24.97 -0.62 16.98
C GLY A 80 24.10 -1.89 16.92
N THR A 81 22.77 -1.76 16.97
CA THR A 81 21.83 -2.87 16.91
C THR A 81 21.51 -3.28 15.47
N SER A 82 21.31 -4.57 15.23
CA SER A 82 20.86 -5.06 13.92
C SER A 82 19.45 -4.57 13.63
N LEU A 83 19.23 -3.93 12.49
CA LEU A 83 17.91 -3.39 12.15
C LEU A 83 16.96 -4.54 11.76
N SER A 84 15.79 -4.59 12.40
CA SER A 84 14.77 -5.60 12.06
C SER A 84 14.05 -5.25 10.77
N LEU A 85 13.52 -6.25 10.05
CA LEU A 85 12.68 -6.01 8.86
C LEU A 85 11.49 -5.10 9.17
N GLY A 86 10.87 -5.27 10.35
CA GLY A 86 9.78 -4.40 10.81
C GLY A 86 10.22 -2.94 10.93
N GLY A 87 11.40 -2.69 11.49
CA GLY A 87 11.96 -1.35 11.60
C GLY A 87 12.25 -0.72 10.22
N VAL A 88 12.86 -1.47 9.30
CA VAL A 88 13.09 -1.02 7.92
C VAL A 88 11.78 -0.63 7.23
N LEU A 89 10.76 -1.47 7.35
CA LEU A 89 9.46 -1.22 6.74
C LEU A 89 8.78 0.01 7.34
N GLU A 90 8.85 0.20 8.65
CA GLU A 90 8.30 1.37 9.32
C GLU A 90 8.96 2.66 8.82
N ASP A 91 10.30 2.68 8.73
CA ASP A 91 11.04 3.84 8.25
C ASP A 91 10.76 4.14 6.77
N LEU A 92 10.60 3.10 5.94
CA LEU A 92 10.21 3.25 4.54
C LEU A 92 8.81 3.85 4.40
N ILE A 93 7.84 3.37 5.17
CA ILE A 93 6.47 3.90 5.17
C ILE A 93 6.49 5.36 5.61
N ARG A 94 7.21 5.67 6.69
CA ARG A 94 7.35 7.05 7.21
C ARG A 94 7.99 7.97 6.17
N TYR A 95 9.01 7.49 5.44
CA TYR A 95 9.64 8.24 4.36
C TYR A 95 8.67 8.55 3.22
N GLN A 96 7.89 7.56 2.78
CA GLN A 96 6.89 7.73 1.72
C GLN A 96 5.80 8.73 2.13
N GLU A 97 5.31 8.66 3.36
CA GLU A 97 4.32 9.60 3.89
C GLU A 97 4.86 11.04 3.92
N ASN A 98 6.07 11.22 4.46
CA ASN A 98 6.73 12.52 4.53
C ASN A 98 6.97 13.15 3.14
N HIS A 99 7.16 12.33 2.10
CA HIS A 99 7.30 12.80 0.72
C HIS A 99 5.96 13.27 0.12
N ILE A 100 4.86 12.57 0.40
CA ILE A 100 3.55 12.84 -0.22
C ILE A 100 2.81 14.02 0.45
N VAL A 101 2.95 14.19 1.77
CA VAL A 101 2.30 15.26 2.53
C VAL A 101 2.54 16.67 1.95
N PRO A 102 3.78 17.12 1.67
CA PRO A 102 4.03 18.45 1.13
C PRO A 102 3.48 18.62 -0.30
N LEU A 103 3.50 17.55 -1.11
CA LEU A 103 2.93 17.57 -2.46
C LEU A 103 1.40 17.78 -2.40
N LYS A 104 0.71 17.07 -1.49
CA LYS A 104 -0.72 17.26 -1.25
C LYS A 104 -1.03 18.69 -0.75
N ALA A 105 -0.22 19.22 0.15
CA ALA A 105 -0.37 20.59 0.65
C ALA A 105 -0.23 21.63 -0.47
N THR A 106 0.78 21.46 -1.33
CA THR A 106 1.03 22.34 -2.48
C THR A 106 -0.13 22.28 -3.48
N HIS A 107 -0.59 21.07 -3.81
CA HIS A 107 -1.73 20.89 -4.70
C HIS A 107 -2.99 21.61 -4.18
N ARG A 108 -3.34 21.43 -2.90
CA ARG A 108 -4.49 22.12 -2.29
C ARG A 108 -4.35 23.65 -2.32
N ARG A 109 -3.15 24.18 -2.06
CA ARG A 109 -2.89 25.63 -2.15
C ARG A 109 -3.13 26.16 -3.56
N LEU A 110 -2.61 25.47 -4.57
CA LEU A 110 -2.81 25.86 -5.97
C LEU A 110 -4.28 25.85 -6.35
N VAL A 111 -5.03 24.81 -5.95
CA VAL A 111 -6.48 24.73 -6.19
C VAL A 111 -7.22 25.89 -5.53
N SER A 112 -6.88 26.26 -4.29
CA SER A 112 -7.49 27.41 -3.60
C SER A 112 -7.30 28.71 -4.37
N ILE A 113 -6.06 28.99 -4.83
CA ILE A 113 -5.74 30.19 -5.62
C ILE A 113 -6.55 30.23 -6.91
N LEU A 114 -6.69 29.09 -7.59
CA LEU A 114 -7.49 28.99 -8.82
C LEU A 114 -8.97 29.25 -8.56
N LEU A 115 -9.53 28.74 -7.46
CA LEU A 115 -10.92 28.96 -7.08
C LEU A 115 -11.19 30.44 -6.73
N GLU A 116 -10.27 31.09 -6.01
CA GLU A 116 -10.38 32.53 -5.70
C GLU A 116 -10.34 33.40 -6.96
N ARG A 117 -9.46 33.07 -7.92
CA ARG A 117 -9.39 33.77 -9.21
C ARG A 117 -10.68 33.60 -9.99
N LYS A 118 -11.22 32.37 -10.07
CA LYS A 118 -12.51 32.09 -10.71
C LYS A 118 -13.64 32.93 -10.10
N ALA A 119 -13.71 33.02 -8.77
CA ALA A 119 -14.73 33.82 -8.09
C ALA A 119 -14.62 35.32 -8.42
N LYS A 120 -13.39 35.88 -8.44
CA LYS A 120 -13.16 37.27 -8.84
C LYS A 120 -13.61 37.54 -10.27
N THR A 121 -13.24 36.68 -11.22
CA THR A 121 -13.64 36.82 -12.64
C THR A 121 -15.16 36.71 -12.80
N LEU A 122 -15.80 35.78 -12.10
CA LEU A 122 -17.26 35.63 -12.16
C LEU A 122 -17.97 36.88 -11.61
N ASN A 123 -17.51 37.43 -10.48
CA ASN A 123 -18.07 38.65 -9.91
C ASN A 123 -17.87 39.86 -10.83
N GLN A 124 -16.73 39.96 -11.51
CA GLN A 124 -16.51 40.99 -12.52
C GLN A 124 -17.47 40.85 -13.71
N MET A 125 -17.69 39.63 -14.22
CA MET A 125 -18.67 39.39 -15.28
C MET A 125 -20.09 39.76 -14.84
N ILE A 126 -20.51 39.37 -13.64
CA ILE A 126 -21.82 39.72 -13.09
C ILE A 126 -21.98 41.23 -12.99
N SER A 127 -20.97 41.94 -12.47
CA SER A 127 -20.98 43.40 -12.37
C SER A 127 -21.11 44.07 -13.74
N LEU A 128 -20.37 43.59 -14.76
CA LEU A 128 -20.46 44.11 -16.13
C LEU A 128 -21.84 43.87 -16.76
N ILE A 129 -22.45 42.70 -16.52
CA ILE A 129 -23.80 42.38 -16.99
C ILE A 129 -24.83 43.30 -16.33
N LEU A 130 -24.78 43.45 -15.00
CA LEU A 130 -25.68 44.35 -14.26
C LEU A 130 -25.54 45.81 -14.73
N CYS A 131 -24.31 46.29 -14.94
CA CYS A 131 -24.06 47.63 -15.46
C CYS A 131 -24.69 47.85 -16.85
N ARG A 132 -24.57 46.87 -17.76
CA ARG A 132 -25.22 46.94 -19.08
C ARG A 132 -26.75 46.96 -19.01
N ILE A 133 -27.34 46.21 -18.08
CA ILE A 133 -28.80 46.19 -17.88
C ILE A 133 -29.26 47.55 -17.35
N SER A 134 -28.58 48.10 -16.33
CA SER A 134 -28.93 49.40 -15.75
C SER A 134 -28.71 50.60 -16.70
N CYS A 135 -27.80 50.50 -17.66
CA CYS A 135 -27.60 51.55 -18.68
C CYS A 135 -28.55 51.46 -19.89
N SER A 136 -29.39 50.41 -19.98
CA SER A 136 -30.32 50.20 -21.10
C SER A 136 -31.78 50.56 -20.76
N VAL A 137 -32.03 51.11 -19.57
CA VAL A 137 -33.30 51.69 -19.09
C VAL A 137 -33.11 53.18 -18.92
#